data_AF-A0A3C0WBY1-F1
#
_entry.id   AF-A0A3C0WBY1-F1
#
_cell.length_a   1.000
_cell.length_b   1.000
_cell.length_c   1.000
_cell.angle_alpha   90.00
_cell.angle_beta   90.00
_cell.angle_gamma   90.00
#
_symmetry.space_group_name_H-M   'P 1'
#
loop_
_entity.id
_entity.type
_entity.pdbx_description
1 polymer ?
#
loop_
_entity_poly.entity_id
_entity_poly.type
_entity_poly.pdbx_seq_one_letter_code
_entity_poly.pdbx_strand_id
1 'polypeptide(L)'
;MNEAKITAGESPATQADLEAIARYSRRKLAAEEVYTFPLVLCDNDLDRDQECFTDEALEKLAVLFCGKTGIFDHDPRGEKQTARIYRCAVEEEPGRLNHRGEPYKALKAWAYMVRTAANADLILEIDGGIKKEVSVGCSVKSGTCSLCGANRKEQPCGHQPGKKYGGKLCYTLLKEPTDAYEWSFVAVPAQPAAGVTKSHLPRKALTLTPERALAEMERGELHLDALAALNLRKHIAALERQSEEAGRYRETLCECIRRRTMLAQPEMNPALLEKSMAPLTVSELEELAALMEKQVKKRFSPMVQTAPTGERESDNRAFCI
;
A
#
# COMPACT_ATOMS: atom_id res chain seq x y z
N MET A 1 27.15 -31.72 0.54
CA MET A 1 25.88 -31.42 -0.13
C MET A 1 25.25 -30.31 0.69
N ASN A 2 25.18 -29.10 0.13
CA ASN A 2 24.71 -27.93 0.85
C ASN A 2 23.19 -28.03 1.03
N GLU A 3 22.74 -28.09 2.27
CA GLU A 3 21.33 -27.88 2.63
C GLU A 3 20.97 -26.43 2.29
N ALA A 4 20.33 -26.24 1.13
CA ALA A 4 19.63 -25.01 0.85
C ALA A 4 18.45 -24.94 1.81
N LYS A 5 18.59 -24.14 2.88
CA LYS A 5 17.45 -23.68 3.67
C LYS A 5 16.55 -22.88 2.74
N ILE A 6 15.53 -23.53 2.20
CA ILE A 6 14.41 -22.87 1.55
C ILE A 6 13.64 -22.17 2.67
N THR A 7 14.02 -20.93 2.97
CA THR A 7 13.18 -20.04 3.79
C THR A 7 12.01 -19.63 2.91
N ALA A 8 10.96 -20.45 2.93
CA ALA A 8 9.65 -20.10 2.39
C ALA A 8 9.17 -18.79 3.03
N GLY A 9 8.31 -18.05 2.33
CA GLY A 9 7.76 -16.75 2.72
C GLY A 9 6.83 -16.79 3.94
N GLU A 10 7.22 -17.49 5.00
CA GLU A 10 6.57 -17.49 6.29
C GLU A 10 6.77 -16.12 6.95
N SER A 11 5.69 -15.38 7.09
CA SER A 11 5.64 -14.36 8.13
C SER A 11 5.19 -15.04 9.42
N PRO A 12 6.00 -15.03 10.49
CA PRO A 12 5.59 -15.60 11.76
C PRO A 12 4.29 -14.94 12.25
N ALA A 13 3.45 -15.72 12.93
CA ALA A 13 2.19 -15.24 13.48
C ALA A 13 2.43 -13.97 14.31
N THR A 14 1.70 -12.90 14.02
CA THR A 14 1.87 -11.65 14.77
C THR A 14 1.32 -11.79 16.18
N GLN A 15 1.71 -10.88 17.08
CA GLN A 15 1.15 -10.85 18.43
C GLN A 15 -0.39 -10.75 18.44
N ALA A 16 -0.96 -9.99 17.50
CA ALA A 16 -2.40 -9.87 17.33
C ALA A 16 -3.04 -11.18 16.86
N ASP A 17 -2.38 -11.93 15.97
CA ASP A 17 -2.85 -13.24 15.53
C ASP A 17 -2.82 -14.25 16.69
N LEU A 18 -1.74 -14.26 17.49
CA LEU A 18 -1.62 -15.11 18.68
C LEU A 18 -2.71 -14.82 19.72
N GLU A 19 -3.05 -13.55 19.92
CA GLU A 19 -4.15 -13.13 20.82
C GLU A 19 -5.51 -13.58 20.31
N ALA A 20 -5.75 -13.51 18.99
CA ALA A 20 -6.99 -14.03 18.40
C ALA A 20 -7.07 -15.56 18.51
N ILE A 21 -5.96 -16.26 18.26
CA ILE A 21 -5.83 -17.72 18.38
C ILE A 21 -6.03 -18.19 19.83
N ALA A 22 -5.58 -17.40 20.82
CA ALA A 22 -5.76 -17.71 22.23
C ALA A 22 -7.22 -17.86 22.67
N ARG A 23 -8.18 -17.32 21.90
CA ARG A 23 -9.62 -17.47 22.15
C ARG A 23 -10.14 -18.87 21.82
N TYR A 24 -9.42 -19.61 20.96
CA TYR A 24 -9.83 -20.91 20.45
C TYR A 24 -8.90 -22.05 20.88
N SER A 25 -7.87 -21.75 21.66
CA SER A 25 -6.90 -22.72 22.18
C SER A 25 -7.00 -22.79 23.70
N ARG A 26 -6.71 -23.96 24.27
CA ARG A 26 -6.81 -24.18 25.73
C ARG A 26 -5.69 -23.52 26.54
N ARG A 27 -4.60 -23.15 25.87
CA ARG A 27 -3.45 -22.46 26.44
C ARG A 27 -2.92 -21.48 25.40
N LYS A 28 -2.13 -20.51 25.85
CA LYS A 28 -1.36 -19.66 24.93
C LYS A 28 -0.37 -20.53 24.14
N LEU A 29 -0.33 -20.30 22.83
CA LEU A 29 0.61 -20.91 21.90
C LEU A 29 1.70 -19.89 21.57
N ALA A 30 2.94 -20.35 21.42
CA ALA A 30 4.02 -19.52 20.91
C ALA A 30 3.96 -19.40 19.38
N ALA A 31 4.63 -18.40 18.80
CA ALA A 31 4.64 -18.17 17.36
C ALA A 31 5.16 -19.40 16.57
N GLU A 32 6.13 -20.11 17.13
CA GLU A 32 6.78 -21.26 16.53
C GLU A 32 5.89 -22.52 16.58
N GLU A 33 4.91 -22.55 17.49
CA GLU A 33 3.98 -23.67 17.62
C GLU A 33 2.84 -23.60 16.59
N VAL A 34 2.71 -22.47 15.89
CA VAL A 34 1.56 -22.19 15.05
C VAL A 34 1.99 -22.02 13.60
N TYR A 35 1.23 -22.65 12.70
CA TYR A 35 1.23 -22.34 11.28
C TYR A 35 -0.05 -21.58 10.96
N THR A 36 0.05 -20.40 10.34
CA THR A 36 -1.09 -19.56 9.97
C THR A 36 -1.12 -19.30 8.48
N PHE A 37 -2.30 -19.31 7.87
CA PHE A 37 -2.46 -19.03 6.45
C PHE A 37 -3.81 -18.35 6.17
N PRO A 38 -3.86 -17.42 5.20
CA PRO A 38 -5.10 -16.79 4.77
C PRO A 38 -5.78 -17.60 3.66
N LEU A 39 -7.10 -17.52 3.61
CA LEU A 39 -7.91 -18.11 2.57
C LEU A 39 -9.12 -17.22 2.23
N VAL A 40 -9.63 -17.38 1.02
CA VAL A 40 -10.96 -16.89 0.61
C VAL A 40 -11.94 -18.03 0.77
N LEU A 41 -13.00 -17.80 1.55
CA LEU A 41 -14.04 -18.78 1.83
C LEU A 41 -15.14 -18.79 0.76
N CYS A 42 -15.69 -17.61 0.48
CA CYS A 42 -16.71 -17.37 -0.52
C CYS A 42 -16.73 -15.88 -0.90
N ASP A 43 -17.47 -15.52 -1.94
CA ASP A 43 -17.59 -14.14 -2.40
C ASP A 43 -19.02 -13.80 -2.87
N ASN A 44 -19.21 -12.55 -3.31
CA ASN A 44 -20.50 -12.04 -3.78
C ASN A 44 -20.74 -12.25 -5.29
N ASP A 45 -19.93 -13.08 -5.95
CA ASP A 45 -20.04 -13.42 -7.36
C ASP A 45 -20.74 -14.77 -7.58
N LEU A 46 -20.99 -15.13 -8.85
CA LEU A 46 -21.60 -16.42 -9.20
C LEU A 46 -20.65 -17.57 -8.93
N ASP A 47 -21.12 -18.51 -8.14
CA ASP A 47 -20.50 -19.82 -8.03
C ASP A 47 -20.91 -20.75 -9.19
N ARG A 48 -20.39 -21.98 -9.15
CA ARG A 48 -20.66 -23.01 -10.16
C ARG A 48 -22.13 -23.46 -10.17
N ASP A 49 -22.82 -23.35 -9.05
CA ASP A 49 -24.23 -23.73 -8.87
C ASP A 49 -25.20 -22.58 -9.23
N GLN A 50 -24.66 -21.46 -9.75
CA GLN A 50 -25.41 -20.27 -10.11
C GLN A 50 -26.08 -19.60 -8.90
N GLU A 51 -25.38 -19.66 -7.77
CA GLU A 51 -25.72 -18.97 -6.53
C GLU A 51 -24.72 -17.84 -6.28
N CYS A 52 -25.15 -16.84 -5.51
CA CYS A 52 -24.28 -15.75 -5.06
C CYS A 52 -24.74 -15.24 -3.71
N PHE A 53 -23.79 -14.91 -2.83
CA PHE A 53 -24.10 -14.28 -1.54
C PHE A 53 -24.34 -12.78 -1.72
N THR A 54 -25.23 -12.21 -0.90
CA THR A 54 -25.28 -10.76 -0.74
C THR A 54 -24.17 -10.26 0.17
N ASP A 55 -23.85 -8.98 0.09
CA ASP A 55 -22.85 -8.35 0.95
C ASP A 55 -23.20 -8.54 2.45
N GLU A 56 -24.48 -8.38 2.82
CA GLU A 56 -24.93 -8.61 4.20
C GLU A 56 -24.81 -10.06 4.63
N ALA A 57 -24.97 -11.00 3.68
CA ALA A 57 -24.74 -12.41 3.94
C ALA A 57 -23.25 -12.70 4.20
N LEU A 58 -22.34 -12.11 3.41
CA LEU A 58 -20.90 -12.23 3.65
C LEU A 58 -20.49 -11.69 5.02
N GLU A 59 -21.01 -10.52 5.41
CA GLU A 59 -20.74 -9.92 6.73
C GLU A 59 -21.24 -10.80 7.88
N LYS A 60 -22.43 -11.40 7.73
CA LYS A 60 -22.97 -12.33 8.72
C LYS A 60 -22.14 -13.63 8.78
N LEU A 61 -21.72 -14.16 7.63
CA LEU A 61 -20.83 -15.32 7.56
C LEU A 61 -19.46 -15.04 8.19
N ALA A 62 -18.93 -13.82 8.07
CA ALA A 62 -17.66 -13.45 8.73
C ALA A 62 -17.71 -13.69 10.24
N VAL A 63 -18.84 -13.36 10.87
CA VAL A 63 -19.05 -13.65 12.29
C VAL A 63 -19.20 -15.16 12.54
N LEU A 64 -20.02 -15.84 11.73
CA LEU A 64 -20.34 -17.26 11.93
C LEU A 64 -19.14 -18.20 11.72
N PHE A 65 -18.22 -17.87 10.81
CA PHE A 65 -17.05 -18.71 10.51
C PHE A 65 -15.91 -18.61 11.53
N CYS A 66 -15.92 -17.58 12.38
CA CYS A 66 -14.91 -17.46 13.43
C CYS A 66 -14.96 -18.68 14.37
N GLY A 67 -13.81 -19.36 14.53
CA GLY A 67 -13.70 -20.58 15.33
C GLY A 67 -14.12 -21.87 14.63
N LYS A 68 -14.60 -21.83 13.37
CA LYS A 68 -15.01 -23.03 12.63
C LYS A 68 -13.79 -23.85 12.18
N THR A 69 -13.99 -25.15 12.12
CA THR A 69 -12.95 -26.13 11.82
C THR A 69 -12.72 -26.23 10.31
N GLY A 70 -11.45 -26.43 9.94
CA GLY A 70 -11.03 -26.87 8.62
C GLY A 70 -10.94 -28.38 8.57
N ILE A 71 -11.52 -28.99 7.52
CA ILE A 71 -11.52 -30.44 7.28
C ILE A 71 -11.10 -30.79 5.84
N PHE A 72 -11.19 -32.08 5.48
CA PHE A 72 -10.95 -32.57 4.12
C PHE A 72 -12.18 -33.28 3.58
N ASP A 73 -12.51 -33.00 2.31
CA ASP A 73 -13.61 -33.59 1.55
C ASP A 73 -14.97 -33.59 2.28
N HIS A 74 -15.25 -32.54 3.08
CA HIS A 74 -16.45 -32.42 3.92
C HIS A 74 -16.71 -33.62 4.85
N ASP A 75 -15.66 -34.36 5.20
CA ASP A 75 -15.77 -35.56 6.02
C ASP A 75 -15.80 -35.18 7.52
N PRO A 76 -16.93 -35.43 8.21
CA PRO A 76 -17.15 -34.94 9.57
C PRO A 76 -16.35 -35.70 10.64
N ARG A 77 -15.52 -36.69 10.26
CA ARG A 77 -14.68 -37.43 11.21
C ARG A 77 -13.70 -36.49 11.92
N GLY A 78 -13.66 -36.60 13.24
CA GLY A 78 -12.83 -35.73 14.10
C GLY A 78 -11.33 -35.76 13.77
N GLU A 79 -10.81 -36.88 13.28
CA GLU A 79 -9.41 -37.04 12.86
C GLU A 79 -9.01 -36.12 11.69
N LYS A 80 -9.98 -35.64 10.92
CA LYS A 80 -9.77 -34.73 9.79
C LYS A 80 -9.87 -33.26 10.16
N GLN A 81 -10.10 -32.91 11.44
CA GLN A 81 -10.05 -31.53 11.90
C GLN A 81 -8.60 -31.06 11.97
N THR A 82 -8.13 -30.41 10.91
CA THR A 82 -6.70 -30.07 10.74
C THR A 82 -6.39 -28.62 11.06
N ALA A 83 -7.35 -27.72 10.88
CA ALA A 83 -7.17 -26.28 11.07
C ALA A 83 -8.37 -25.64 11.76
N ARG A 84 -8.21 -24.39 12.23
CA ARG A 84 -9.31 -23.60 12.80
C ARG A 84 -9.19 -22.14 12.40
N ILE A 85 -10.31 -21.52 12.04
CA ILE A 85 -10.38 -20.09 11.72
C ILE A 85 -10.27 -19.28 13.01
N TYR A 86 -9.38 -18.29 13.05
CA TYR A 86 -9.25 -17.36 14.18
C TYR A 86 -9.71 -15.94 13.87
N ARG A 87 -9.79 -15.58 12.58
CA ARG A 87 -10.24 -14.27 12.10
C ARG A 87 -10.97 -14.42 10.77
N CYS A 88 -11.99 -13.60 10.56
CA CYS A 88 -12.64 -13.39 9.27
C CYS A 88 -12.83 -11.89 9.01
N ALA A 89 -12.88 -11.51 7.75
CA ALA A 89 -13.25 -10.16 7.31
C ALA A 89 -13.80 -10.21 5.88
N VAL A 90 -14.78 -9.36 5.58
CA VAL A 90 -15.18 -9.11 4.20
C VAL A 90 -14.26 -8.03 3.63
N GLU A 91 -13.61 -8.32 2.52
CA GLU A 91 -12.72 -7.38 1.85
C GLU A 91 -13.21 -7.14 0.42
N GLU A 92 -13.28 -5.87 0.05
CA GLU A 92 -13.51 -5.43 -1.33
C GLU A 92 -12.20 -5.49 -2.11
N GLU A 93 -12.23 -5.99 -3.35
CA GLU A 93 -11.07 -5.96 -4.25
C GLU A 93 -11.15 -4.71 -5.14
N PRO A 94 -10.27 -3.70 -4.95
CA PRO A 94 -10.39 -2.42 -5.64
C PRO A 94 -10.37 -2.57 -7.16
N GLY A 95 -11.38 -2.03 -7.83
CA GLY A 95 -11.49 -2.02 -9.29
C GLY A 95 -12.02 -3.33 -9.90
N ARG A 96 -12.26 -4.37 -9.10
CA ARG A 96 -12.92 -5.59 -9.57
C ARG A 96 -14.44 -5.50 -9.35
N LEU A 97 -15.19 -5.88 -10.37
CA LEU A 97 -16.65 -5.97 -10.32
C LEU A 97 -17.09 -7.43 -10.35
N ASN A 98 -18.21 -7.75 -9.69
CA ASN A 98 -18.88 -9.04 -9.78
C ASN A 98 -19.72 -9.14 -11.07
N HIS A 99 -20.37 -10.29 -11.31
CA HIS A 99 -21.22 -10.50 -12.49
C HIS A 99 -22.39 -9.51 -12.66
N ARG A 100 -22.79 -8.81 -11.58
CA ARG A 100 -23.86 -7.80 -11.59
C ARG A 100 -23.34 -6.41 -11.92
N GLY A 101 -22.02 -6.21 -12.02
CA GLY A 101 -21.38 -4.90 -12.19
C GLY A 101 -21.24 -4.12 -10.88
N GLU A 102 -21.38 -4.77 -9.73
CA GLU A 102 -21.20 -4.18 -8.40
C GLU A 102 -19.78 -4.48 -7.87
N PRO A 103 -19.26 -3.74 -6.87
CA PRO A 103 -17.96 -4.03 -6.29
C PRO A 103 -17.83 -5.49 -5.81
N TYR A 104 -16.76 -6.14 -6.23
CA TYR A 104 -16.47 -7.51 -5.80
C TYR A 104 -16.00 -7.53 -4.35
N LYS A 105 -16.64 -8.39 -3.54
CA LYS A 105 -16.29 -8.60 -2.14
C LYS A 105 -16.12 -10.07 -1.84
N ALA A 106 -15.07 -10.39 -1.13
CA ALA A 106 -14.74 -11.75 -0.71
C ALA A 106 -14.72 -11.84 0.82
N LEU A 107 -15.27 -12.92 1.35
CA LEU A 107 -15.08 -13.31 2.73
C LEU A 107 -13.70 -13.96 2.87
N LYS A 108 -12.75 -13.21 3.43
CA LYS A 108 -11.43 -13.72 3.80
C LYS A 108 -11.46 -14.29 5.22
N ALA A 109 -10.70 -15.35 5.41
CA ALA A 109 -10.46 -15.96 6.70
C ALA A 109 -8.97 -16.21 6.91
N TRP A 110 -8.57 -16.24 8.16
CA TRP A 110 -7.24 -16.64 8.58
C TRP A 110 -7.39 -17.85 9.49
N ALA A 111 -6.76 -18.94 9.08
CA ALA A 111 -6.76 -20.20 9.80
C ALA A 111 -5.40 -20.46 10.43
N TYR A 112 -5.42 -21.29 11.47
CA TYR A 112 -4.22 -21.76 12.13
C TYR A 112 -4.25 -23.28 12.33
N MET A 113 -3.04 -23.85 12.39
CA MET A 113 -2.77 -25.23 12.76
C MET A 113 -1.69 -25.24 13.86
N VAL A 114 -1.79 -26.17 14.80
CA VAL A 114 -0.66 -26.45 15.71
C VAL A 114 0.33 -27.30 14.95
N ARG A 115 1.60 -26.90 14.93
CA ARG A 115 2.66 -27.64 14.25
C ARG A 115 2.94 -28.95 14.99
N THR A 116 2.91 -30.05 14.25
CA THR A 116 3.24 -31.39 14.75
C THR A 116 4.02 -32.14 13.68
N ALA A 117 4.73 -33.20 14.05
CA ALA A 117 5.38 -34.05 13.05
C ALA A 117 4.38 -34.66 12.05
N ALA A 118 3.14 -34.92 12.48
CA ALA A 118 2.11 -35.56 11.67
C ALA A 118 1.49 -34.65 10.60
N ASN A 119 1.61 -33.32 10.72
CA ASN A 119 1.05 -32.37 9.75
C ASN A 119 2.11 -31.53 9.03
N ALA A 120 3.40 -31.88 9.15
CA ALA A 120 4.48 -31.21 8.46
C ALA A 120 4.31 -31.27 6.94
N ASP A 121 3.96 -32.44 6.40
CA ASP A 121 3.71 -32.62 4.96
C ASP A 121 2.53 -31.79 4.48
N LEU A 122 1.43 -31.74 5.25
CA LEU A 122 0.28 -30.91 4.91
C LEU A 122 0.63 -29.42 4.89
N ILE A 123 1.41 -28.94 5.86
CA ILE A 123 1.89 -27.54 5.87
C ILE A 123 2.69 -27.25 4.59
N LEU A 124 3.61 -28.16 4.21
CA LEU A 124 4.38 -28.03 2.98
C LEU A 124 3.52 -28.09 1.72
N GLU A 125 2.48 -28.92 1.69
CA GLU A 125 1.54 -28.99 0.57
C GLU A 125 0.70 -27.71 0.45
N ILE A 126 0.34 -27.06 1.55
CA ILE A 126 -0.35 -25.76 1.55
C ILE A 126 0.59 -24.67 1.02
N ASP A 127 1.81 -24.58 1.57
CA ASP A 127 2.82 -23.60 1.13
C ASP A 127 3.22 -23.81 -0.33
N GLY A 128 3.30 -25.06 -0.77
CA GLY A 128 3.56 -25.46 -2.15
C GLY A 128 2.38 -25.25 -3.10
N GLY A 129 1.20 -24.91 -2.57
CA GLY A 129 -0.02 -24.71 -3.36
C GLY A 129 -0.64 -26.00 -3.92
N ILE A 130 -0.26 -27.16 -3.38
CA ILE A 130 -0.85 -28.47 -3.68
C ILE A 130 -2.21 -28.60 -2.99
N LYS A 131 -2.32 -28.14 -1.73
CA LYS A 131 -3.58 -28.00 -0.99
C LYS A 131 -4.00 -26.54 -1.00
N LYS A 132 -4.78 -26.18 -2.02
CA LYS A 132 -5.13 -24.78 -2.27
C LYS A 132 -6.63 -24.54 -2.23
N GLU A 133 -7.41 -25.27 -3.01
CA GLU A 133 -8.83 -25.00 -3.17
C GLU A 133 -9.63 -25.39 -1.91
N VAL A 134 -10.59 -24.53 -1.55
CA VAL A 134 -11.46 -24.77 -0.38
C VAL A 134 -12.93 -24.54 -0.71
N SER A 135 -13.80 -25.22 0.01
CA SER A 135 -15.25 -25.05 -0.04
C SER A 135 -15.78 -24.79 1.37
N VAL A 136 -17.00 -24.28 1.46
CA VAL A 136 -17.65 -23.98 2.73
C VAL A 136 -18.99 -24.69 2.86
N GLY A 137 -19.25 -25.22 4.06
CA GLY A 137 -20.56 -25.70 4.46
C GLY A 137 -21.27 -24.65 5.29
N CYS A 138 -22.41 -24.13 4.83
CA CYS A 138 -23.24 -23.21 5.59
C CYS A 138 -24.72 -23.41 5.27
N SER A 139 -25.60 -22.83 6.10
CA SER A 139 -27.03 -22.74 5.81
C SER A 139 -27.48 -21.30 5.75
N VAL A 140 -28.37 -21.02 4.81
CA VAL A 140 -29.05 -19.72 4.66
C VAL A 140 -30.55 -19.88 4.83
N LYS A 141 -31.21 -18.85 5.37
CA LYS A 141 -32.67 -18.86 5.55
C LYS A 141 -33.41 -18.73 4.21
N SER A 142 -32.89 -17.95 3.28
CA SER A 142 -33.57 -17.69 2.00
C SER A 142 -32.63 -17.78 0.81
N GLY A 143 -33.15 -18.35 -0.28
CA GLY A 143 -32.50 -18.44 -1.59
C GLY A 143 -33.40 -17.82 -2.64
N THR A 144 -33.21 -16.54 -2.94
CA THR A 144 -34.14 -15.75 -3.76
C THR A 144 -33.82 -15.85 -5.24
N CYS A 145 -34.82 -16.12 -6.08
CA CYS A 145 -34.67 -16.05 -7.54
C CYS A 145 -34.41 -14.60 -7.99
N SER A 146 -33.33 -14.37 -8.75
CA SER A 146 -32.95 -13.04 -9.24
C SER A 146 -33.97 -12.39 -10.18
N LEU A 147 -34.85 -13.17 -10.82
CA LEU A 147 -35.80 -12.66 -11.82
C LEU A 147 -37.17 -12.29 -11.24
N CYS A 148 -37.68 -13.08 -10.30
CA CYS A 148 -39.04 -12.93 -9.78
C CYS A 148 -39.13 -12.71 -8.26
N GLY A 149 -38.02 -12.80 -7.54
CA GLY A 149 -37.99 -12.59 -6.09
C GLY A 149 -38.54 -13.75 -5.26
N ALA A 150 -38.99 -14.86 -5.87
CA ALA A 150 -39.47 -16.02 -5.13
C ALA A 150 -38.37 -16.65 -4.26
N ASN A 151 -38.67 -16.98 -3.02
CA ASN A 151 -37.79 -17.77 -2.17
C ASN A 151 -37.86 -19.24 -2.58
N ARG A 152 -36.80 -19.73 -3.23
CA ARG A 152 -36.70 -21.10 -3.76
C ARG A 152 -36.72 -22.17 -2.66
N LYS A 153 -36.41 -21.82 -1.42
CA LYS A 153 -36.46 -22.76 -0.27
C LYS A 153 -37.89 -22.97 0.26
N GLU A 154 -38.76 -21.98 0.11
CA GLU A 154 -40.16 -22.05 0.56
C GLU A 154 -41.08 -22.46 -0.58
N GLN A 155 -40.99 -21.77 -1.72
CA GLN A 155 -41.80 -22.03 -2.89
C GLN A 155 -40.98 -21.81 -4.17
N PRO A 156 -40.50 -22.88 -4.83
CA PRO A 156 -39.70 -22.75 -6.04
C PRO A 156 -40.52 -22.19 -7.21
N CYS A 157 -39.93 -21.27 -7.95
CA CYS A 157 -40.48 -20.75 -9.21
C CYS A 157 -39.97 -21.56 -10.43
N GLY A 158 -40.62 -21.41 -11.59
CA GLY A 158 -40.22 -22.07 -12.84
C GLY A 158 -38.92 -21.57 -13.49
N HIS A 159 -38.28 -20.51 -12.98
CA HIS A 159 -37.02 -20.00 -13.52
C HIS A 159 -35.84 -20.90 -13.12
N GLN A 160 -35.07 -21.36 -14.10
CA GLN A 160 -33.91 -22.22 -13.88
C GLN A 160 -32.62 -21.38 -13.77
N PRO A 161 -31.85 -21.51 -12.67
CA PRO A 161 -30.54 -20.87 -12.56
C PRO A 161 -29.63 -21.19 -13.76
N GLY A 162 -28.83 -20.22 -14.20
CA GLY A 162 -27.97 -20.31 -15.37
C GLY A 162 -28.66 -19.99 -16.71
N LYS A 163 -30.00 -19.96 -16.78
CA LYS A 163 -30.73 -19.60 -18.02
C LYS A 163 -31.00 -18.10 -18.12
N LYS A 164 -31.08 -17.61 -19.37
CA LYS A 164 -31.47 -16.22 -19.66
C LYS A 164 -32.95 -16.10 -20.01
N TYR A 165 -33.62 -15.11 -19.44
CA TYR A 165 -35.02 -14.77 -19.70
C TYR A 165 -35.11 -13.28 -20.01
N GLY A 166 -35.59 -12.92 -21.20
CA GLY A 166 -35.63 -11.51 -21.63
C GLY A 166 -34.27 -10.81 -21.55
N GLY A 167 -33.19 -11.53 -21.86
CA GLY A 167 -31.80 -11.03 -21.77
C GLY A 167 -31.18 -11.04 -20.37
N LYS A 168 -31.95 -11.27 -19.30
CA LYS A 168 -31.47 -11.29 -17.91
C LYS A 168 -31.12 -12.71 -17.46
N LEU A 169 -29.98 -12.87 -16.78
CA LEU A 169 -29.54 -14.15 -16.23
C LEU A 169 -30.32 -14.48 -14.95
N CYS A 170 -30.82 -15.71 -14.86
CA CYS A 170 -31.40 -16.27 -13.65
C CYS A 170 -30.31 -16.86 -12.75
N TYR A 171 -30.30 -16.49 -11.48
CA TYR A 171 -29.43 -17.04 -10.44
C TYR A 171 -30.14 -17.02 -9.08
N THR A 172 -29.51 -17.60 -8.06
CA THR A 172 -30.03 -17.63 -6.69
C THR A 172 -29.23 -16.66 -5.80
N LEU A 173 -29.92 -15.74 -5.14
CA LEU A 173 -29.35 -14.85 -4.12
C LEU A 173 -29.48 -15.52 -2.76
N LEU A 174 -28.35 -15.88 -2.16
CA LEU A 174 -28.26 -16.48 -0.83
C LEU A 174 -28.27 -15.37 0.22
N LYS A 175 -29.26 -15.39 1.11
CA LYS A 175 -29.53 -14.33 2.08
C LYS A 175 -29.75 -14.90 3.47
N GLU A 176 -29.46 -14.07 4.48
CA GLU A 176 -29.65 -14.39 5.89
C GLU A 176 -29.04 -15.75 6.30
N PRO A 177 -27.70 -15.91 6.23
CA PRO A 177 -27.02 -17.07 6.81
C PRO A 177 -27.48 -17.36 8.23
N THR A 178 -27.80 -18.61 8.54
CA THR A 178 -28.26 -19.04 9.87
C THR A 178 -27.21 -19.82 10.63
N ASP A 179 -26.31 -20.51 9.93
CA ASP A 179 -25.20 -21.25 10.53
C ASP A 179 -24.06 -21.42 9.51
N ALA A 180 -22.86 -21.63 10.03
CA ALA A 180 -21.67 -22.03 9.30
C ALA A 180 -21.13 -23.31 9.95
N TYR A 181 -20.98 -24.38 9.19
CA TYR A 181 -20.63 -25.69 9.75
C TYR A 181 -19.12 -25.87 9.81
N GLU A 182 -18.49 -25.71 8.65
CA GLU A 182 -17.08 -26.01 8.43
C GLU A 182 -16.60 -25.36 7.12
N TRP A 183 -15.30 -25.42 6.92
CA TRP A 183 -14.69 -25.25 5.61
C TRP A 183 -13.79 -26.45 5.34
N SER A 184 -13.60 -26.79 4.08
CA SER A 184 -12.90 -28.00 3.68
C SER A 184 -11.95 -27.73 2.54
N PHE A 185 -10.77 -28.35 2.57
CA PHE A 185 -9.97 -28.54 1.37
C PHE A 185 -10.71 -29.48 0.41
N VAL A 186 -10.74 -29.11 -0.87
CA VAL A 186 -11.41 -29.85 -1.95
C VAL A 186 -10.59 -29.73 -3.23
N ALA A 187 -10.82 -30.60 -4.22
CA ALA A 187 -10.18 -30.47 -5.53
C ALA A 187 -10.88 -29.44 -6.43
N VAL A 188 -12.21 -29.32 -6.31
CA VAL A 188 -13.03 -28.38 -7.10
C VAL A 188 -13.96 -27.65 -6.14
N PRO A 189 -13.76 -26.35 -5.91
CA PRO A 189 -14.63 -25.57 -5.04
C PRO A 189 -15.87 -25.09 -5.80
N ALA A 190 -16.98 -24.93 -5.07
CA ALA A 190 -18.19 -24.32 -5.61
C ALA A 190 -17.90 -22.87 -6.07
N GLN A 191 -17.22 -22.10 -5.21
CA GLN A 191 -16.74 -20.76 -5.50
C GLN A 191 -15.38 -20.81 -6.23
N PRO A 192 -15.27 -20.36 -7.49
CA PRO A 192 -14.04 -20.51 -8.27
C PRO A 192 -12.81 -19.82 -7.65
N ALA A 193 -13.01 -18.75 -6.88
CA ALA A 193 -11.94 -17.99 -6.22
C ALA A 193 -11.64 -18.49 -4.79
N ALA A 194 -12.38 -19.48 -4.27
CA ALA A 194 -12.19 -19.97 -2.92
C ALA A 194 -10.93 -20.85 -2.82
N GLY A 195 -10.08 -20.50 -1.86
CA GLY A 195 -8.84 -21.22 -1.62
C GLY A 195 -7.86 -20.46 -0.73
N VAL A 196 -6.75 -21.13 -0.42
CA VAL A 196 -5.59 -20.53 0.23
C VAL A 196 -5.04 -19.44 -0.66
N THR A 197 -4.83 -18.27 -0.07
CA THR A 197 -4.29 -17.10 -0.76
C THR A 197 -2.87 -16.85 -0.31
N LYS A 198 -2.07 -16.22 -1.18
CA LYS A 198 -0.78 -15.70 -0.74
C LYS A 198 -1.06 -14.58 0.25
N SER A 199 -0.46 -14.67 1.44
CA SER A 199 -0.42 -13.59 2.42
C SER A 199 0.08 -12.31 1.78
N HIS A 200 -0.84 -11.49 1.28
CA HIS A 200 -0.60 -10.07 1.16
C HIS A 200 -0.73 -9.56 2.59
N LEU A 201 0.34 -9.69 3.38
CA LEU A 201 0.56 -8.64 4.36
C LEU A 201 0.41 -7.35 3.55
N PRO A 202 -0.40 -6.37 3.99
CA PRO A 202 -0.13 -5.02 3.54
C PRO A 202 1.34 -4.84 3.89
N ARG A 203 2.23 -4.88 2.88
CA ARG A 203 3.62 -4.47 3.05
C ARG A 203 3.42 -3.09 3.62
N LYS A 204 3.59 -2.95 4.95
CA LYS A 204 3.32 -1.73 5.73
C LYS A 204 3.65 -0.61 4.80
N ALA A 205 2.70 0.27 4.47
CA ALA A 205 2.92 1.41 3.60
C ALA A 205 4.29 1.95 3.96
N LEU A 206 5.30 1.55 3.17
CA LEU A 206 6.66 1.62 3.67
C LEU A 206 6.87 3.11 3.61
N THR A 207 7.12 3.70 4.76
CA THR A 207 7.87 4.94 4.79
C THR A 207 9.22 4.54 4.22
N LEU A 208 9.28 4.53 2.88
CA LEU A 208 10.43 4.20 2.08
C LEU A 208 11.43 5.28 2.42
N THR A 209 12.36 4.98 3.33
CA THR A 209 13.59 5.76 3.36
C THR A 209 14.29 5.51 2.03
N PRO A 210 14.95 6.52 1.44
CA PRO A 210 15.62 6.39 0.14
C PRO A 210 16.56 5.18 0.06
N GLU A 211 17.26 4.87 1.16
CA GLU A 211 18.22 3.76 1.25
C GLU A 211 17.54 2.39 1.17
N ARG A 212 16.34 2.27 1.75
CA ARG A 212 15.57 1.03 1.75
C ARG A 212 14.84 0.83 0.42
N ALA A 213 14.43 1.92 -0.25
CA ALA A 213 13.89 1.87 -1.60
C ALA A 213 14.93 1.34 -2.60
N LEU A 214 16.18 1.82 -2.51
CA LEU A 214 17.29 1.37 -3.35
C LEU A 214 17.57 -0.14 -3.17
N ALA A 215 17.64 -0.61 -1.93
CA ALA A 215 17.87 -2.03 -1.64
C ALA A 215 16.74 -2.96 -2.17
N GLU A 216 15.50 -2.50 -2.17
CA GLU A 216 14.36 -3.26 -2.73
C GLU A 216 14.31 -3.20 -4.27
N MET A 217 14.74 -2.09 -4.87
CA MET A 217 14.89 -1.95 -6.32
C MET A 217 15.97 -2.90 -6.88
N GLU A 218 17.11 -3.02 -6.19
CA GLU A 218 18.20 -3.95 -6.58
C GLU A 218 17.75 -5.42 -6.56
N ARG A 219 16.75 -5.75 -5.73
CA ARG A 219 16.14 -7.09 -5.66
C ARG A 219 15.02 -7.32 -6.67
N GLY A 220 14.57 -6.28 -7.39
CA GLY A 220 13.49 -6.39 -8.38
C GLY A 220 12.08 -6.54 -7.79
N GLU A 221 11.90 -6.28 -6.50
CA GLU A 221 10.64 -6.52 -5.78
C GLU A 221 9.87 -5.23 -5.39
N LEU A 222 10.27 -4.08 -5.93
CA LEU A 222 9.60 -2.82 -5.62
C LEU A 222 8.25 -2.73 -6.33
N HIS A 223 7.18 -3.02 -5.60
CA HIS A 223 5.80 -2.76 -6.02
C HIS A 223 5.28 -1.50 -5.32
N LEU A 224 4.99 -0.47 -6.11
CA LEU A 224 4.34 0.76 -5.65
C LEU A 224 2.83 0.62 -5.83
N ASP A 225 2.07 0.80 -4.75
CA ASP A 225 0.64 1.03 -4.88
C ASP A 225 0.35 2.43 -5.46
N ALA A 226 -0.91 2.68 -5.86
CA ALA A 226 -1.29 3.93 -6.51
C ALA A 226 -1.02 5.17 -5.63
N LEU A 227 -1.13 5.04 -4.31
CA LEU A 227 -0.90 6.14 -3.37
C LEU A 227 0.60 6.41 -3.20
N ALA A 228 1.41 5.35 -3.10
CA ALA A 228 2.87 5.42 -3.04
C ALA A 228 3.45 6.01 -4.32
N ALA A 229 2.94 5.61 -5.49
CA ALA A 229 3.32 6.19 -6.77
C ALA A 229 2.98 7.69 -6.86
N LEU A 230 1.80 8.09 -6.38
CA LEU A 230 1.39 9.50 -6.35
C LEU A 230 2.28 10.34 -5.42
N ASN A 231 2.59 9.83 -4.23
CA ASN A 231 3.45 10.51 -3.27
C ASN A 231 4.89 10.63 -3.78
N LEU A 232 5.42 9.57 -4.40
CA LEU A 232 6.73 9.61 -5.05
C LEU A 232 6.77 10.66 -6.17
N ARG A 233 5.73 10.72 -7.01
CA ARG A 233 5.63 11.74 -8.06
C ARG A 233 5.62 13.16 -7.50
N LYS A 234 4.92 13.40 -6.39
CA LYS A 234 4.93 14.71 -5.71
C LYS A 234 6.31 15.05 -5.17
N HIS A 235 7.01 14.07 -4.60
CA HIS A 235 8.35 14.27 -4.07
C HIS A 235 9.38 14.58 -5.17
N ILE A 236 9.36 13.83 -6.27
CA ILE A 236 10.21 14.10 -7.45
C ILE A 236 9.95 15.52 -7.98
N ALA A 237 8.68 15.90 -8.16
CA ALA A 237 8.33 17.23 -8.62
C ALA A 237 8.80 18.35 -7.67
N ALA A 238 8.86 18.08 -6.36
CA ALA A 238 9.39 19.03 -5.38
C ALA A 238 10.92 19.16 -5.49
N LEU A 239 11.64 18.04 -5.65
CA LEU A 239 13.09 18.04 -5.85
C LEU A 239 13.49 18.73 -7.17
N GLU A 240 12.75 18.49 -8.26
CA GLU A 240 12.98 19.15 -9.54
C GLU A 240 12.84 20.68 -9.42
N ARG A 241 11.80 21.17 -8.73
CA ARG A 241 11.64 22.61 -8.46
C ARG A 241 12.78 23.18 -7.63
N GLN A 242 13.17 22.48 -6.55
CA GLN A 242 14.30 22.92 -5.72
C GLN A 242 15.61 22.96 -6.51
N SER A 243 15.82 22.00 -7.42
CA SER A 243 16.98 21.98 -8.32
C SER A 243 16.95 23.14 -9.32
N GLU A 244 15.78 23.48 -9.89
CA GLU A 244 15.62 24.65 -10.76
C GLU A 244 15.92 25.96 -10.01
N GLU A 245 15.40 26.12 -8.80
CA GLU A 245 15.64 27.28 -7.95
C GLU A 245 17.12 27.41 -7.58
N ALA A 246 17.76 26.30 -7.21
CA ALA A 246 19.20 26.26 -6.96
C ALA A 246 20.02 26.63 -8.21
N GLY A 247 19.60 26.17 -9.39
CA GLY A 247 20.20 26.54 -10.68
C GLY A 247 20.14 28.04 -10.94
N ARG A 248 18.95 28.65 -10.82
CA ARG A 248 18.76 30.11 -11.00
C ARG A 248 19.55 30.93 -9.97
N TYR A 249 19.58 30.47 -8.73
CA TYR A 249 20.35 31.15 -7.68
C TYR A 249 21.85 31.11 -7.97
N ARG A 250 22.35 29.95 -8.41
CA ARG A 250 23.74 29.78 -8.83
C ARG A 250 24.10 30.69 -10.01
N GLU A 251 23.24 30.79 -11.03
CA GLU A 251 23.43 31.71 -12.16
C GLU A 251 23.51 33.18 -11.70
N THR A 252 22.62 33.57 -10.79
CA THR A 252 22.61 34.93 -10.22
C THR A 252 23.92 35.24 -9.49
N LEU A 253 24.43 34.31 -8.68
CA LEU A 253 25.72 34.48 -8.00
C LEU A 253 26.88 34.63 -9.00
N CYS A 254 26.93 33.77 -10.03
CA CYS A 254 27.93 33.85 -11.09
C CYS A 254 27.87 35.20 -11.82
N GLU A 255 26.68 35.69 -12.15
CA GLU A 255 26.53 37.01 -12.76
C GLU A 255 27.01 38.14 -11.83
N CYS A 256 26.65 38.10 -10.55
CA CYS A 256 27.11 39.08 -9.57
C CYS A 256 28.64 39.10 -9.45
N ILE A 257 29.26 37.93 -9.34
CA ILE A 257 30.73 37.78 -9.28
C ILE A 257 31.34 38.33 -10.57
N ARG A 258 30.82 37.94 -11.75
CA ARG A 258 31.32 38.42 -13.04
C ARG A 258 31.25 39.94 -13.12
N ARG A 259 30.09 40.55 -12.87
CA ARG A 259 29.90 42.01 -12.92
C ARG A 259 30.87 42.74 -11.97
N ARG A 260 30.97 42.28 -10.72
CA ARG A 260 31.85 42.88 -9.70
C ARG A 260 33.33 42.73 -10.04
N THR A 261 33.74 41.58 -10.56
CA THR A 261 35.11 41.32 -10.99
C THR A 261 35.50 42.20 -12.17
N MET A 262 34.63 42.32 -13.18
CA MET A 262 34.90 43.20 -14.33
C MET A 262 35.02 44.68 -13.93
N LEU A 263 34.28 45.13 -12.90
CA LEU A 263 34.42 46.48 -12.35
C LEU A 263 35.73 46.69 -11.55
N ALA A 264 36.14 45.69 -10.77
CA ALA A 264 37.32 45.77 -9.92
C ALA A 264 38.64 45.51 -10.67
N GLN A 265 38.60 44.65 -11.70
CA GLN A 265 39.74 44.14 -12.47
C GLN A 265 39.37 43.99 -13.96
N PRO A 266 39.41 45.08 -14.75
CA PRO A 266 39.01 45.06 -16.16
C PRO A 266 39.88 44.19 -17.07
N GLU A 267 41.12 43.88 -16.67
CA GLU A 267 42.07 43.05 -17.43
C GLU A 267 41.79 41.55 -17.31
N MET A 268 40.87 41.14 -16.42
CA MET A 268 40.51 39.73 -16.24
C MET A 268 39.74 39.21 -17.45
N ASN A 269 40.15 38.05 -17.99
CA ASN A 269 39.45 37.40 -19.09
C ASN A 269 38.11 36.80 -18.60
N PRO A 270 36.95 37.23 -19.15
CA PRO A 270 35.63 36.74 -18.72
C PRO A 270 35.46 35.23 -18.87
N ALA A 271 35.98 34.64 -19.93
CA ALA A 271 35.87 33.20 -20.19
C ALA A 271 36.70 32.36 -19.21
N LEU A 272 37.84 32.91 -18.75
CA LEU A 272 38.66 32.26 -17.72
C LEU A 272 37.96 32.30 -16.35
N LEU A 273 37.32 33.44 -16.04
CA LEU A 273 36.54 33.60 -14.82
C LEU A 273 35.34 32.63 -14.77
N GLU A 274 34.56 32.53 -15.85
CA GLU A 274 33.44 31.59 -15.93
C GLU A 274 33.88 30.13 -15.76
N LYS A 275 35.00 29.74 -16.39
CA LYS A 275 35.62 28.42 -16.19
C LYS A 275 36.02 28.17 -14.73
N SER A 276 36.54 29.19 -14.04
CA SER A 276 36.95 29.07 -12.64
C SER A 276 35.76 28.93 -11.67
N MET A 277 34.59 29.45 -12.03
CA MET A 277 33.38 29.35 -11.21
C MET A 277 32.59 28.06 -11.44
N ALA A 278 32.78 27.37 -12.57
CA ALA A 278 32.05 26.16 -12.94
C ALA A 278 32.12 25.00 -11.91
N PRO A 279 33.28 24.67 -11.31
CA PRO A 279 33.36 23.58 -10.33
C PRO A 279 32.92 23.98 -8.92
N LEU A 280 32.71 25.27 -8.64
CA LEU A 280 32.40 25.76 -7.29
C LEU A 280 30.98 25.38 -6.86
N THR A 281 30.84 25.06 -5.58
CA THR A 281 29.56 24.88 -4.89
C THR A 281 28.85 26.22 -4.68
N VAL A 282 27.55 26.18 -4.38
CA VAL A 282 26.76 27.40 -4.10
C VAL A 282 27.35 28.18 -2.92
N SER A 283 27.78 27.50 -1.86
CA SER A 283 28.38 28.16 -0.68
C SER A 283 29.71 28.84 -1.01
N GLU A 284 30.58 28.21 -1.80
CA GLU A 284 31.83 28.83 -2.25
C GLU A 284 31.58 30.05 -3.15
N LEU A 285 30.52 30.03 -3.96
CA LEU A 285 30.12 31.18 -4.78
C LEU A 285 29.53 32.31 -3.93
N GLU A 286 28.78 32.02 -2.87
CA GLU A 286 28.31 33.05 -1.93
C GLU A 286 29.49 33.76 -1.26
N GLU A 287 30.48 33.00 -0.79
CA GLU A 287 31.70 33.55 -0.19
C GLU A 287 32.47 34.42 -1.20
N LEU A 288 32.65 33.92 -2.42
CA LEU A 288 33.32 34.66 -3.49
C LEU A 288 32.54 35.94 -3.85
N ALA A 289 31.21 35.87 -3.97
CA ALA A 289 30.36 37.02 -4.24
C ALA A 289 30.50 38.10 -3.15
N ALA A 290 30.54 37.69 -1.87
CA ALA A 290 30.72 38.59 -0.74
C ALA A 290 32.12 39.23 -0.71
N LEU A 291 33.17 38.46 -1.03
CA LEU A 291 34.54 38.98 -1.15
C LEU A 291 34.64 40.02 -2.27
N MET A 292 34.06 39.74 -3.44
CA MET A 292 34.03 40.68 -4.56
C MET A 292 33.26 41.95 -4.22
N GLU A 293 32.18 41.85 -3.44
CA GLU A 293 31.45 43.03 -2.96
C GLU A 293 32.32 43.95 -2.09
N LYS A 294 33.06 43.36 -1.15
CA LYS A 294 33.98 44.11 -0.28
C LYS A 294 35.08 44.79 -1.09
N GLN A 295 35.61 44.12 -2.12
CA GLN A 295 36.64 44.69 -3.00
C GLN A 295 36.12 45.87 -3.81
N VAL A 296 34.92 45.74 -4.42
CA VAL A 296 34.28 46.84 -5.16
C VAL A 296 33.99 48.03 -4.23
N LYS A 297 33.46 47.79 -3.02
CA LYS A 297 33.20 48.86 -2.02
C LYS A 297 34.47 49.60 -1.60
N LYS A 298 35.60 48.88 -1.43
CA LYS A 298 36.90 49.51 -1.13
C LYS A 298 37.42 50.34 -2.30
N ARG A 299 37.27 49.86 -3.53
CA ARG A 299 37.78 50.54 -4.74
C ARG A 299 36.95 51.75 -5.13
N PHE A 300 35.63 51.68 -4.95
CA PHE A 300 34.66 52.72 -5.31
C PHE A 300 33.96 53.31 -4.07
N SER A 301 34.69 53.51 -2.98
CA SER A 301 34.14 54.16 -1.80
C SER A 301 33.59 55.55 -2.17
N PRO A 302 32.34 55.91 -1.78
CA PRO A 302 31.73 57.15 -2.20
C PRO A 302 32.55 58.34 -1.71
N MET A 303 33.01 59.18 -2.64
CA MET A 303 33.68 60.43 -2.33
C MET A 303 32.61 61.45 -1.94
N VAL A 304 32.64 61.96 -0.71
CA VAL A 304 31.74 63.04 -0.28
C VAL A 304 32.11 64.30 -1.08
N GLN A 305 31.21 64.77 -1.94
CA GLN A 305 31.45 65.88 -2.87
C GLN A 305 31.26 67.28 -2.26
N THR A 306 31.01 67.41 -0.96
CA THR A 306 30.86 68.72 -0.31
C THR A 306 32.12 69.11 0.44
N ALA A 307 32.73 70.23 0.03
CA ALA A 307 33.84 70.89 0.73
C ALA A 307 33.38 71.43 2.10
N PRO A 308 34.24 71.44 3.13
CA PRO A 308 33.86 71.97 4.45
C PRO A 308 33.62 73.48 4.37
N THR A 309 32.41 73.91 4.72
CA THR A 309 32.04 75.32 4.84
C THR A 309 32.75 75.91 6.05
N GLY A 310 33.68 76.84 5.82
CA GLY A 310 34.26 77.67 6.88
C GLY A 310 33.17 78.48 7.56
N GLU A 311 33.26 78.61 8.89
CA GLU A 311 32.31 79.37 9.71
C GLU A 311 32.14 80.80 9.17
N ARG A 312 30.91 81.15 8.80
CA ARG A 312 30.51 82.54 8.53
C ARG A 312 29.54 82.96 9.63
N GLU A 313 29.94 83.99 10.38
CA GLU A 313 29.09 84.69 11.36
C GLU A 313 27.76 85.11 10.71
N SER A 314 26.66 84.73 11.34
CA SER A 314 25.31 85.10 10.94
C SER A 314 24.90 86.43 11.60
N ASP A 315 24.87 87.52 10.84
CA ASP A 315 24.15 88.74 11.22
C ASP A 315 22.67 88.59 10.80
N ASN A 316 21.84 88.14 11.74
CA ASN A 316 20.41 87.96 11.57
C ASN A 316 19.65 89.28 11.82
N ARG A 317 19.77 90.23 10.90
CA ARG A 317 18.80 91.34 10.82
C ARG A 317 17.61 90.92 9.97
N ALA A 318 16.48 90.74 10.63
CA ALA A 318 15.19 90.45 10.03
C ALA A 318 14.80 91.56 9.05
N PHE A 319 14.42 91.17 7.83
CA PHE A 319 13.62 92.04 6.98
C PHE A 319 12.17 91.58 6.95
N CYS A 320 11.35 92.54 7.36
CA CYS A 320 9.92 92.58 7.41
C CYS A 320 9.30 92.67 6.00
N ILE A 321 8.16 91.97 5.89
CA ILE A 321 7.07 91.99 4.89
C ILE A 321 7.44 91.60 3.45
#